data_AF-A0A2E8UDX9-F1
#
_entry.id   AF-A0A2E8UDX9-F1
#
_cell.length_a   1.000
_cell.length_b   1.000
_cell.length_c   1.000
_cell.angle_alpha   90.00
_cell.angle_beta   90.00
_cell.angle_gamma   90.00
#
_symmetry.space_group_name_H-M   'P 1'
#
loop_
_entity.id
_entity.type
_entity.pdbx_description
1 polymer ?
#
loop_
_entity_poly.entity_id
_entity_poly.type
_entity_poly.pdbx_seq_one_letter_code
_entity_poly.pdbx_strand_id
1 'polypeptide(L)'
;MNLIRAYVRTVLLEKKWSDFNAPKGAVIALSSSDFETEDPDATPVRDLDDEIFDLIQNAYADVELEPGVFGNAKVRSPSDLPAGYTVMQAADIDDDPEPDYFRGGKMRGGRYKLGIVGHDGSKAAIDKYLEETARQLKSGAIAEMSGAIAHIMITRHGVPAVTNKEAVESMLGKTVEWIGRHPNEKSAVRYGPEYEGWYNREIGGAAHMKILLGK
;
A
#
# COMPACT_ATOMS: atom_id res chain seq x y z
N MET A 1 -23.21 37.90 -2.55
CA MET A 1 -23.20 36.80 -3.53
C MET A 1 -22.21 35.66 -3.18
N ASN A 2 -21.88 35.47 -1.89
CA ASN A 2 -20.94 34.42 -1.42
C ASN A 2 -21.59 33.33 -0.56
N LEU A 3 -22.83 33.54 -0.07
CA LEU A 3 -23.55 32.57 0.75
C LEU A 3 -23.99 31.34 -0.04
N ILE A 4 -24.40 31.51 -1.30
CA ILE A 4 -24.84 30.40 -2.15
C ILE A 4 -23.65 29.51 -2.55
N ARG A 5 -22.45 30.07 -2.80
CA ARG A 5 -21.24 29.26 -3.05
C ARG A 5 -20.79 28.45 -1.84
N ALA A 6 -20.91 29.02 -0.62
CA ALA A 6 -20.62 28.29 0.61
C ALA A 6 -21.66 27.20 0.91
N TYR A 7 -22.93 27.47 0.59
CA TYR A 7 -24.03 26.50 0.76
C TYR A 7 -23.98 25.38 -0.29
N VAL A 8 -23.59 25.68 -1.52
CA VAL A 8 -23.39 24.67 -2.58
C VAL A 8 -22.16 23.79 -2.28
N ARG A 9 -21.07 24.36 -1.73
CA ARG A 9 -19.93 23.57 -1.24
C ARG A 9 -20.27 22.65 -0.07
N THR A 10 -21.29 22.97 0.73
CA THR A 10 -21.74 22.11 1.85
C THR A 10 -22.74 21.04 1.41
N VAL A 11 -23.26 21.11 0.19
CA VAL A 11 -24.19 20.13 -0.38
C VAL A 11 -23.49 19.18 -1.36
N LEU A 12 -22.32 19.55 -1.90
CA LEU A 12 -21.48 18.74 -2.78
C LEU A 12 -20.34 18.05 -2.01
N LEU A 13 -20.67 17.20 -1.02
CA LEU A 13 -19.73 16.62 -0.06
C LEU A 13 -18.79 15.57 -0.67
N GLU A 14 -17.88 16.01 -1.54
CA GLU A 14 -16.66 15.27 -1.83
C GLU A 14 -15.74 15.40 -0.61
N LYS A 15 -15.58 14.29 0.12
CA LYS A 15 -14.78 14.23 1.35
C LYS A 15 -13.32 14.51 1.05
N LYS A 16 -12.64 15.27 1.90
CA LYS A 16 -11.19 15.53 1.82
C LYS A 16 -10.48 15.07 3.07
N TRP A 17 -9.16 14.91 3.00
CA TRP A 17 -8.36 14.61 4.19
C TRP A 17 -8.56 15.62 5.32
N SER A 18 -8.63 16.92 4.99
CA SER A 18 -8.85 17.97 5.99
C SER A 18 -10.15 17.82 6.79
N ASP A 19 -11.18 17.14 6.26
CA ASP A 19 -12.46 16.92 6.96
C ASP A 19 -12.32 15.97 8.15
N PHE A 20 -11.29 15.12 8.17
CA PHE A 20 -11.03 14.20 9.28
C PHE A 20 -10.47 14.91 10.51
N ASN A 21 -9.98 16.15 10.37
CA ASN A 21 -9.34 16.91 11.46
C ASN A 21 -8.29 16.06 12.22
N ALA A 22 -7.53 15.25 11.48
CA ALA A 22 -6.55 14.34 12.04
C ALA A 22 -5.42 15.15 12.74
N PRO A 23 -5.00 14.78 13.96
CA PRO A 23 -3.83 15.40 14.56
C PRO A 23 -2.59 15.13 13.72
N LYS A 24 -1.72 16.14 13.56
CA LYS A 24 -0.46 16.01 12.81
C LYS A 24 0.36 14.83 13.34
N GLY A 25 0.88 14.01 12.42
CA GLY A 25 1.63 12.79 12.68
C GLY A 25 0.79 11.57 13.08
N ALA A 26 -0.48 11.74 13.42
CA ALA A 26 -1.36 10.64 13.84
C ALA A 26 -1.79 9.82 12.61
N VAL A 27 -1.73 8.49 12.76
CA VAL A 27 -2.29 7.56 11.78
C VAL A 27 -3.75 7.36 12.13
N ILE A 28 -4.65 7.71 11.22
CA ILE A 28 -6.09 7.49 11.38
C ILE A 28 -6.59 6.45 10.39
N ALA A 29 -7.66 5.75 10.78
CA ALA A 29 -8.30 4.77 9.92
C ALA A 29 -9.19 5.45 8.87
N LEU A 30 -9.14 4.94 7.65
CA LEU A 30 -10.06 5.25 6.57
C LEU A 30 -10.96 4.04 6.33
N SER A 31 -12.23 4.31 6.08
CA SER A 31 -13.27 3.34 5.74
C SER A 31 -13.50 3.32 4.23
N SER A 32 -14.06 2.23 3.71
CA SER A 32 -14.39 2.14 2.28
C SER A 32 -15.42 3.19 1.84
N SER A 33 -16.35 3.56 2.72
CA SER A 33 -17.35 4.60 2.47
C SER A 33 -16.76 6.01 2.39
N ASP A 34 -15.51 6.21 2.82
CA ASP A 34 -14.85 7.51 2.68
C ASP A 34 -14.50 7.86 1.22
N PHE A 35 -14.56 6.86 0.32
CA PHE A 35 -14.27 6.97 -1.12
C PHE A 35 -15.56 6.88 -1.97
N GLU A 36 -16.73 6.94 -1.36
CA GLU A 36 -18.01 6.89 -2.10
C GLU A 36 -18.43 8.30 -2.51
N THR A 37 -18.55 8.55 -3.83
CA THR A 37 -19.09 9.82 -4.34
C THR A 37 -20.60 9.87 -4.11
N GLU A 38 -21.09 10.83 -3.32
CA GLU A 38 -22.54 10.97 -3.04
C GLU A 38 -23.32 11.64 -4.20
N ASP A 39 -22.66 12.35 -5.11
CA ASP A 39 -23.29 13.03 -6.25
C ASP A 39 -22.50 12.81 -7.57
N PRO A 40 -23.02 12.00 -8.51
CA PRO A 40 -22.34 11.72 -9.78
C PRO A 40 -22.34 12.90 -10.77
N ASP A 41 -23.12 13.94 -10.50
CA ASP A 41 -23.19 15.17 -11.32
C ASP A 41 -22.36 16.31 -10.72
N ALA A 42 -21.64 16.06 -9.61
CA ALA A 42 -20.75 17.03 -8.99
C ALA A 42 -19.67 17.51 -9.96
N THR A 43 -19.32 18.79 -9.85
CA THR A 43 -18.18 19.34 -10.60
C THR A 43 -16.91 18.74 -10.01
N PRO A 44 -15.94 18.23 -10.81
CA PRO A 44 -14.74 17.60 -10.26
C PRO A 44 -13.99 18.59 -9.37
N VAL A 45 -14.01 18.38 -8.06
CA VAL A 45 -13.17 19.08 -7.10
C VAL A 45 -12.22 18.02 -6.54
N ARG A 46 -10.95 18.41 -6.30
CA ARG A 46 -9.97 17.49 -5.69
C ARG A 46 -10.54 16.94 -4.38
N ASP A 47 -10.67 15.64 -4.28
CA ASP A 47 -11.25 14.93 -3.13
C ASP A 47 -10.25 13.95 -2.49
N LEU A 48 -10.70 13.17 -1.51
CA LEU A 48 -9.88 12.21 -0.81
C LEU A 48 -9.31 11.15 -1.76
N ASP A 49 -10.07 10.75 -2.78
CA ASP A 49 -9.66 9.73 -3.74
C ASP A 49 -8.50 10.25 -4.58
N ASP A 50 -8.58 11.50 -5.04
CA ASP A 50 -7.48 12.20 -5.72
C ASP A 50 -6.23 12.32 -4.82
N GLU A 51 -6.40 12.76 -3.58
CA GLU A 51 -5.31 12.93 -2.61
C GLU A 51 -4.58 11.60 -2.36
N ILE A 52 -5.33 10.52 -2.10
CA ILE A 52 -4.75 9.19 -1.85
C ILE A 52 -4.18 8.58 -3.13
N PHE A 53 -4.80 8.82 -4.29
CA PHE A 53 -4.30 8.36 -5.58
C PHE A 53 -2.93 8.96 -5.89
N ASP A 54 -2.71 10.25 -5.66
CA ASP A 54 -1.42 10.91 -5.89
C ASP A 54 -0.30 10.25 -5.07
N LEU A 55 -0.55 9.95 -3.79
CA LEU A 55 0.41 9.25 -2.93
C LEU A 55 0.73 7.85 -3.47
N ILE A 56 -0.28 7.12 -3.94
CA ILE A 56 -0.09 5.80 -4.54
C ILE A 56 0.72 5.91 -5.83
N GLN A 57 0.41 6.87 -6.69
CA GLN A 57 1.10 7.03 -7.97
C GLN A 57 2.56 7.37 -7.77
N ASN A 58 2.86 8.25 -6.83
CA ASN A 58 4.23 8.56 -6.49
C ASN A 58 4.99 7.35 -5.91
N ALA A 59 4.37 6.57 -5.01
CA ALA A 59 4.97 5.36 -4.43
C ALA A 59 5.24 4.25 -5.46
N TYR A 60 4.55 4.26 -6.59
CA TYR A 60 4.67 3.27 -7.67
C TYR A 60 5.20 3.86 -8.99
N ALA A 61 5.75 5.08 -8.97
CA ALA A 61 6.22 5.78 -10.17
C ALA A 61 7.29 5.02 -10.97
N ASP A 62 8.13 4.23 -10.29
CA ASP A 62 9.17 3.40 -10.91
C ASP A 62 8.71 1.96 -11.22
N VAL A 63 7.44 1.63 -10.99
CA VAL A 63 6.89 0.29 -11.22
C VAL A 63 6.29 0.22 -12.61
N GLU A 64 7.06 -0.31 -13.55
CA GLU A 64 6.59 -0.57 -14.91
C GLU A 64 5.60 -1.75 -14.93
N LEU A 65 4.41 -1.52 -15.48
CA LEU A 65 3.34 -2.51 -15.64
C LEU A 65 3.35 -3.10 -17.05
N GLU A 66 3.52 -2.23 -18.04
CA GLU A 66 3.62 -2.51 -19.47
C GLU A 66 4.71 -1.58 -20.03
N PRO A 67 5.35 -1.87 -21.17
CA PRO A 67 6.40 -1.01 -21.71
C PRO A 67 5.98 0.47 -21.80
N GLY A 68 6.59 1.32 -20.98
CA GLY A 68 6.28 2.75 -20.89
C GLY A 68 5.05 3.15 -20.03
N VAL A 69 4.40 2.20 -19.36
CA VAL A 69 3.25 2.42 -18.47
C VAL A 69 3.66 2.09 -17.03
N PHE A 70 3.61 3.08 -16.15
CA PHE A 70 4.06 2.97 -14.76
C PHE A 70 2.90 3.20 -13.77
N GLY A 71 3.01 2.64 -12.57
CA GLY A 71 2.08 2.87 -11.47
C GLY A 71 1.58 1.60 -10.80
N ASN A 72 0.41 1.68 -10.17
CA ASN A 72 -0.18 0.55 -9.47
C ASN A 72 -1.08 -0.31 -10.39
N ALA A 73 -0.94 -1.62 -10.32
CA ALA A 73 -1.73 -2.54 -11.15
C ALA A 73 -3.24 -2.57 -10.84
N LYS A 74 -3.66 -2.12 -9.64
CA LYS A 74 -5.06 -2.15 -9.19
C LYS A 74 -5.71 -0.78 -9.07
N VAL A 75 -4.91 0.25 -8.82
CA VAL A 75 -5.39 1.62 -8.67
C VAL A 75 -4.73 2.42 -9.78
N ARG A 76 -5.43 2.58 -10.90
CA ARG A 76 -4.96 3.31 -12.09
C ARG A 76 -5.61 4.68 -12.22
N SER A 77 -6.65 4.94 -11.43
CA SER A 77 -7.36 6.21 -11.31
C SER A 77 -7.92 6.36 -9.89
N PRO A 78 -8.29 7.59 -9.47
CA PRO A 78 -8.92 7.84 -8.17
C PRO A 78 -10.11 6.92 -7.89
N SER A 79 -11.01 6.76 -8.88
CA SER A 79 -12.23 5.95 -8.76
C SER A 79 -12.01 4.43 -8.66
N ASP A 80 -10.75 3.96 -8.78
CA ASP A 80 -10.43 2.57 -8.46
C ASP A 80 -10.35 2.33 -6.95
N LEU A 81 -10.22 3.38 -6.13
CA LEU A 81 -10.27 3.26 -4.68
C LEU A 81 -11.68 2.82 -4.21
N PRO A 82 -11.79 2.00 -3.15
CA PRO A 82 -10.71 1.50 -2.30
C PRO A 82 -10.04 0.22 -2.83
N ALA A 83 -10.26 -0.19 -4.08
CA ALA A 83 -9.66 -1.37 -4.75
C ALA A 83 -9.77 -2.70 -3.94
N GLY A 84 -10.87 -2.85 -3.20
CA GLY A 84 -11.14 -4.01 -2.35
C GLY A 84 -10.25 -4.10 -1.10
N TYR A 85 -9.61 -3.00 -0.70
CA TYR A 85 -8.97 -2.86 0.61
C TYR A 85 -10.02 -2.52 1.67
N THR A 86 -9.97 -3.21 2.79
CA THR A 86 -10.96 -3.12 3.88
C THR A 86 -10.35 -2.59 5.18
N VAL A 87 -9.04 -2.43 5.22
CA VAL A 87 -8.30 -1.84 6.33
C VAL A 87 -7.35 -0.84 5.70
N MET A 88 -7.69 0.44 5.83
CA MET A 88 -6.96 1.55 5.25
C MET A 88 -6.65 2.56 6.35
N GLN A 89 -5.53 3.25 6.18
CA GLN A 89 -5.08 4.27 7.10
C GLN A 89 -4.24 5.30 6.36
N ALA A 90 -4.30 6.53 6.82
CA ALA A 90 -3.49 7.62 6.30
C ALA A 90 -2.97 8.49 7.45
N ALA A 91 -1.97 9.31 7.14
CA ALA A 91 -1.42 10.29 8.07
C ALA A 91 -0.87 11.47 7.28
N ASP A 92 -1.03 12.64 7.91
CA ASP A 92 -0.34 13.86 7.57
C ASP A 92 0.86 14.01 8.53
N ILE A 93 2.05 14.27 8.01
CA ILE A 93 3.34 14.17 8.71
C ILE A 93 4.10 15.49 8.69
N ASP A 94 3.95 16.33 7.67
CA ASP A 94 4.87 17.46 7.43
C ASP A 94 4.43 18.83 8.00
N ASP A 95 4.16 19.89 7.23
CA ASP A 95 3.57 21.16 7.71
C ASP A 95 2.30 21.55 6.92
N ASP A 96 2.02 20.89 5.79
CA ASP A 96 0.85 21.19 4.96
C ASP A 96 -0.40 20.42 5.45
N PRO A 97 -1.60 20.74 4.96
CA PRO A 97 -2.83 20.10 5.41
C PRO A 97 -3.20 18.85 4.58
N GLU A 98 -2.31 18.32 3.73
CA GLU A 98 -2.55 17.16 2.87
C GLU A 98 -2.04 15.86 3.53
N PRO A 99 -2.54 14.67 3.15
CA PRO A 99 -1.99 13.43 3.65
C PRO A 99 -0.65 13.13 2.96
N ASP A 100 0.33 12.69 3.73
CA ASP A 100 1.67 12.32 3.24
C ASP A 100 1.86 10.81 3.08
N TYR A 101 1.03 10.03 3.77
CA TYR A 101 1.18 8.59 3.90
C TYR A 101 -0.17 7.91 3.77
N PHE A 102 -0.19 6.81 3.01
CA PHE A 102 -1.32 5.92 2.92
C PHE A 102 -0.88 4.46 3.03
N ARG A 103 -1.71 3.64 3.67
CA ARG A 103 -1.55 2.18 3.71
C ARG A 103 -2.89 1.50 3.61
N GLY A 104 -2.99 0.58 2.67
CA GLY A 104 -4.17 -0.26 2.50
C GLY A 104 -3.84 -1.75 2.53
N GLY A 105 -4.79 -2.53 3.01
CA GLY A 105 -4.72 -3.97 3.03
C GLY A 105 -6.10 -4.59 3.27
N LYS A 106 -6.11 -5.90 3.48
CA LYS A 106 -7.34 -6.63 3.79
C LYS A 106 -7.06 -7.84 4.67
N MET A 107 -8.08 -8.30 5.39
CA MET A 107 -7.98 -9.54 6.14
C MET A 107 -7.93 -10.74 5.20
N ARG A 108 -7.04 -11.69 5.49
CA ARG A 108 -6.88 -12.92 4.74
C ARG A 108 -6.43 -14.04 5.66
N GLY A 109 -7.22 -15.12 5.74
CA GLY A 109 -6.90 -16.26 6.61
C GLY A 109 -6.69 -15.85 8.07
N GLY A 110 -7.49 -14.90 8.57
CA GLY A 110 -7.36 -14.36 9.94
C GLY A 110 -6.21 -13.38 10.16
N ARG A 111 -5.43 -13.03 9.12
CA ARG A 111 -4.28 -12.12 9.21
C ARG A 111 -4.49 -10.85 8.43
N TYR A 112 -3.91 -9.75 8.88
CA TYR A 112 -3.90 -8.52 8.11
C TYR A 112 -2.87 -8.64 6.98
N LYS A 113 -3.35 -8.70 5.73
CA LYS A 113 -2.49 -8.71 4.56
C LYS A 113 -2.34 -7.31 4.01
N LEU A 114 -1.12 -6.78 4.09
CA LEU A 114 -0.78 -5.48 3.50
C LEU A 114 -0.79 -5.59 1.97
N GLY A 115 -1.33 -4.58 1.30
CA GLY A 115 -1.59 -4.65 -0.14
C GLY A 115 -1.14 -3.46 -0.96
N ILE A 116 -1.19 -2.26 -0.39
CA ILE A 116 -0.88 -1.01 -1.09
C ILE A 116 -0.27 0.01 -0.12
N VAL A 117 0.58 0.88 -0.64
CA VAL A 117 1.16 2.02 0.07
C VAL A 117 1.01 3.26 -0.82
N GLY A 118 0.89 4.43 -0.20
CA GLY A 118 1.13 5.71 -0.86
C GLY A 118 2.07 6.56 0.00
N HIS A 119 2.87 7.39 -0.64
CA HIS A 119 3.61 8.45 0.01
C HIS A 119 3.84 9.63 -0.93
N ASP A 120 4.00 10.84 -0.40
CA ASP A 120 4.29 12.08 -1.15
C ASP A 120 5.73 12.14 -1.68
N GLY A 121 6.62 11.29 -1.14
CA GLY A 121 8.03 11.19 -1.55
C GLY A 121 8.97 11.96 -0.62
N SER A 122 8.43 12.68 0.37
CA SER A 122 9.23 13.21 1.45
C SER A 122 9.95 12.10 2.20
N LYS A 123 11.13 12.43 2.71
CA LYS A 123 11.90 11.51 3.55
C LYS A 123 11.10 11.08 4.78
N ALA A 124 10.33 12.00 5.38
CA ALA A 124 9.53 11.73 6.57
C ALA A 124 8.43 10.69 6.29
N ALA A 125 7.71 10.81 5.17
CA ALA A 125 6.70 9.84 4.77
C ALA A 125 7.29 8.47 4.44
N ILE A 126 8.42 8.44 3.71
CA ILE A 126 9.11 7.19 3.37
C ILE A 126 9.60 6.48 4.63
N ASP A 127 10.25 7.20 5.56
CA ASP A 127 10.74 6.62 6.81
C ASP A 127 9.56 6.07 7.64
N LYS A 128 8.47 6.84 7.80
CA LYS A 128 7.26 6.39 8.50
C LYS A 128 6.67 5.13 7.86
N TYR A 129 6.58 5.10 6.52
CA TYR A 129 6.10 3.94 5.78
C TYR A 129 6.92 2.68 6.09
N LEU A 130 8.25 2.79 6.03
CA LEU A 130 9.15 1.66 6.25
C LEU A 130 9.05 1.16 7.69
N GLU A 131 9.05 2.08 8.66
CA GLU A 131 8.93 1.75 10.08
C GLU A 131 7.59 1.09 10.42
N GLU A 132 6.48 1.68 9.99
CA GLU A 132 5.14 1.14 10.24
C GLU A 132 4.93 -0.21 9.57
N THR A 133 5.42 -0.37 8.33
CA THR A 133 5.34 -1.65 7.62
C THR A 133 6.14 -2.72 8.37
N ALA A 134 7.37 -2.42 8.79
CA ALA A 134 8.18 -3.35 9.57
C ALA A 134 7.50 -3.72 10.90
N ARG A 135 6.92 -2.74 11.60
CA ARG A 135 6.19 -2.95 12.86
C ARG A 135 4.98 -3.87 12.66
N GLN A 136 4.17 -3.62 11.64
CA GLN A 136 2.99 -4.43 11.31
C GLN A 136 3.38 -5.87 10.96
N LEU A 137 4.40 -6.06 10.12
CA LEU A 137 4.85 -7.39 9.72
C LEU A 137 5.43 -8.19 10.90
N LYS A 138 6.15 -7.53 11.81
CA LYS A 138 6.66 -8.17 13.03
C LYS A 138 5.56 -8.52 14.04
N SER A 139 4.41 -7.85 13.98
CA SER A 139 3.28 -8.04 14.89
C SER A 139 2.17 -8.95 14.34
N GLY A 140 2.37 -9.58 13.19
CA GLY A 140 1.48 -10.63 12.65
C GLY A 140 0.74 -10.25 11.36
N ALA A 141 1.01 -9.07 10.80
CA ALA A 141 0.63 -8.80 9.43
C ALA A 141 1.53 -9.56 8.45
N ILE A 142 1.05 -9.75 7.22
CA ILE A 142 1.80 -10.39 6.13
C ILE A 142 1.80 -9.53 4.87
N ALA A 143 2.85 -9.62 4.07
CA ALA A 143 2.94 -8.93 2.78
C ALA A 143 3.76 -9.72 1.76
N GLU A 144 3.30 -9.75 0.51
CA GLU A 144 4.10 -10.23 -0.62
C GLU A 144 5.01 -9.08 -1.10
N MET A 145 6.32 -9.25 -1.05
CA MET A 145 7.30 -8.20 -1.39
C MET A 145 8.33 -8.67 -2.42
N SER A 146 8.96 -7.72 -3.11
CA SER A 146 10.00 -7.96 -4.12
C SER A 146 11.02 -6.82 -4.16
N GLY A 147 12.15 -7.04 -4.83
CA GLY A 147 13.10 -5.98 -5.16
C GLY A 147 13.64 -5.20 -3.95
N ALA A 148 13.75 -3.87 -4.09
CA ALA A 148 14.34 -2.99 -3.08
C ALA A 148 13.57 -3.01 -1.75
N ILE A 149 12.23 -3.05 -1.77
CA ILE A 149 11.45 -3.07 -0.54
C ILE A 149 11.65 -4.37 0.24
N ALA A 150 11.65 -5.53 -0.44
CA ALA A 150 11.97 -6.80 0.21
C ALA A 150 13.38 -6.76 0.81
N HIS A 151 14.35 -6.24 0.06
CA HIS A 151 15.72 -6.08 0.52
C HIS A 151 15.82 -5.24 1.81
N ILE A 152 15.14 -4.10 1.86
CA ILE A 152 15.14 -3.20 3.02
C ILE A 152 14.48 -3.89 4.23
N MET A 153 13.33 -4.52 4.05
CA MET A 153 12.61 -5.20 5.14
C MET A 153 13.41 -6.34 5.73
N ILE A 154 14.12 -7.10 4.89
CA ILE A 154 14.99 -8.20 5.32
C ILE A 154 16.24 -7.66 6.04
N THR A 155 16.99 -6.79 5.38
CA THR A 155 18.36 -6.46 5.81
C THR A 155 18.44 -5.33 6.85
N ARG A 156 17.51 -4.37 6.80
CA ARG A 156 17.52 -3.22 7.72
C ARG A 156 16.55 -3.40 8.87
N HIS A 157 15.37 -3.95 8.57
CA HIS A 157 14.34 -4.13 9.59
C HIS A 157 14.30 -5.53 10.18
N GLY A 158 14.94 -6.54 9.59
CA GLY A 158 14.92 -7.91 10.11
C GLY A 158 13.50 -8.48 10.23
N VAL A 159 12.65 -8.17 9.25
CA VAL A 159 11.29 -8.71 9.19
C VAL A 159 11.37 -10.19 8.82
N PRO A 160 10.74 -11.10 9.59
CA PRO A 160 10.78 -12.53 9.30
C PRO A 160 10.10 -12.87 7.96
N ALA A 161 10.54 -13.96 7.35
CA ALA A 161 9.91 -14.53 6.17
C ALA A 161 9.18 -15.84 6.50
N VAL A 162 8.15 -16.14 5.71
CA VAL A 162 7.54 -17.47 5.70
C VAL A 162 8.29 -18.32 4.67
N THR A 163 9.01 -19.33 5.15
CA THR A 163 9.93 -20.16 4.33
C THR A 163 9.40 -21.56 4.02
N ASN A 164 8.16 -21.87 4.41
CA ASN A 164 7.49 -23.12 4.08
C ASN A 164 6.46 -22.88 2.96
N LYS A 165 6.53 -23.69 1.89
CA LYS A 165 5.66 -23.55 0.71
C LYS A 165 4.18 -23.69 1.08
N GLU A 166 3.83 -24.72 1.83
CA GLU A 166 2.45 -25.02 2.20
C GLU A 166 1.84 -23.88 3.04
N ALA A 167 2.63 -23.31 3.95
CA ALA A 167 2.24 -22.15 4.74
C ALA A 167 2.03 -20.91 3.86
N VAL A 168 2.92 -20.64 2.90
CA VAL A 168 2.75 -19.54 1.93
C VAL A 168 1.47 -19.74 1.13
N GLU A 169 1.26 -20.93 0.55
CA GLU A 169 0.07 -21.22 -0.27
C GLU A 169 -1.22 -21.14 0.55
N SER A 170 -1.21 -21.59 1.81
CA SER A 170 -2.33 -21.47 2.74
C SER A 170 -2.65 -20.00 3.06
N MET A 171 -1.64 -19.20 3.40
CA MET A 171 -1.82 -17.76 3.69
C MET A 171 -2.25 -16.97 2.44
N LEU A 172 -1.79 -17.42 1.27
CA LEU A 172 -2.14 -16.82 -0.02
C LEU A 172 -3.37 -17.45 -0.67
N GLY A 173 -3.99 -18.48 -0.09
CA GLY A 173 -5.14 -19.20 -0.66
C GLY A 173 -4.99 -19.53 -2.15
N LYS A 174 -3.77 -19.84 -2.61
CA LYS A 174 -3.44 -20.16 -4.00
C LYS A 174 -2.09 -20.86 -4.06
N THR A 175 -1.85 -21.63 -5.12
CA THR A 175 -0.54 -22.22 -5.40
C THR A 175 0.47 -21.17 -5.87
N VAL A 176 1.76 -21.46 -5.66
CA VAL A 176 2.88 -20.63 -6.11
C VAL A 176 3.94 -21.47 -6.81
N GLU A 177 4.66 -20.85 -7.74
CA GLU A 177 5.85 -21.44 -8.35
C GLU A 177 7.01 -21.27 -7.38
N TRP A 178 7.21 -22.27 -6.52
CA TRP A 178 8.19 -22.22 -5.45
C TRP A 178 9.62 -22.25 -5.95
N ILE A 179 10.45 -21.34 -5.43
CA ILE A 179 11.89 -21.27 -5.71
C ILE A 179 12.68 -21.65 -4.45
N GLY A 180 12.20 -21.25 -3.26
CA GLY A 180 12.91 -21.45 -1.99
C GLY A 180 14.09 -20.50 -1.87
N ARG A 181 15.30 -20.98 -2.15
CA ARG A 181 16.53 -20.18 -2.08
C ARG A 181 16.58 -19.14 -3.21
N HIS A 182 16.92 -17.90 -2.88
CA HIS A 182 17.02 -16.84 -3.87
C HIS A 182 17.97 -17.25 -5.02
N PRO A 183 17.58 -17.11 -6.31
CA PRO A 183 18.36 -17.66 -7.42
C PRO A 183 19.68 -16.91 -7.67
N ASN A 184 19.73 -15.62 -7.33
CA ASN A 184 20.99 -14.87 -7.27
C ASN A 184 21.80 -15.24 -6.02
N GLU A 185 23.02 -15.77 -6.23
CA GLU A 185 23.91 -16.23 -5.14
C GLU A 185 24.29 -15.12 -4.14
N LYS A 186 24.56 -13.90 -4.62
CA LYS A 186 24.91 -12.78 -3.72
C LYS A 186 23.75 -12.44 -2.79
N SER A 187 22.52 -12.44 -3.32
CA SER A 187 21.31 -12.24 -2.53
C SER A 187 21.06 -13.42 -1.58
N ALA A 188 21.22 -14.66 -2.05
CA ALA A 188 21.02 -15.85 -1.22
C ALA A 188 21.95 -15.87 0.01
N VAL A 189 23.25 -15.61 -0.20
CA VAL A 189 24.23 -15.50 0.88
C VAL A 189 23.92 -14.34 1.81
N ARG A 190 23.52 -13.18 1.25
CA ARG A 190 23.22 -11.99 2.05
C ARG A 190 21.99 -12.17 2.94
N TYR A 191 20.94 -12.80 2.43
CA TYR A 191 19.72 -13.00 3.20
C TYR A 191 19.86 -14.17 4.17
N GLY A 192 20.52 -15.25 3.75
CA GLY A 192 20.72 -16.44 4.57
C GLY A 192 19.52 -17.39 4.57
N PRO A 193 19.64 -18.53 5.27
CA PRO A 193 18.67 -19.64 5.21
C PRO A 193 17.28 -19.27 5.76
N GLU A 194 17.20 -18.30 6.66
CA GLU A 194 15.94 -17.78 7.24
C GLU A 194 15.03 -17.09 6.21
N TYR A 195 15.52 -16.90 4.98
CA TYR A 195 14.81 -16.21 3.89
C TYR A 195 14.71 -17.05 2.63
N GLU A 196 14.77 -18.38 2.74
CA GLU A 196 14.54 -19.32 1.62
C GLU A 196 13.04 -19.56 1.34
N GLY A 197 12.29 -18.48 1.21
CA GLY A 197 10.84 -18.48 0.97
C GLY A 197 10.44 -17.81 -0.35
N TRP A 198 11.31 -17.82 -1.35
CA TRP A 198 11.07 -17.13 -2.63
C TRP A 198 10.17 -17.96 -3.56
N TYR A 199 9.36 -17.28 -4.36
CA TYR A 199 8.48 -17.90 -5.36
C TYR A 199 8.14 -16.90 -6.48
N ASN A 200 7.77 -17.41 -7.66
CA ASN A 200 7.25 -16.58 -8.74
C ASN A 200 5.73 -16.47 -8.67
N ARG A 201 5.23 -15.32 -9.14
CA ARG A 201 3.81 -15.06 -9.35
C ARG A 201 3.56 -14.27 -10.61
N GLU A 202 2.50 -14.64 -11.31
CA GLU A 202 1.95 -13.83 -12.38
C GLU A 202 1.12 -12.68 -11.80
N ILE A 203 1.45 -11.45 -12.19
CA ILE A 203 0.73 -10.22 -11.85
C ILE A 203 0.70 -9.38 -13.13
N GLY A 204 -0.48 -9.00 -13.61
CA GLY A 204 -0.60 -8.18 -14.82
C GLY A 204 -0.01 -8.83 -16.09
N GLY A 205 0.06 -10.16 -16.17
CA GLY A 205 0.64 -10.88 -17.32
C GLY A 205 2.16 -11.03 -17.30
N ALA A 206 2.84 -10.55 -16.25
CA ALA A 206 4.28 -10.70 -16.06
C ALA A 206 4.59 -11.56 -14.83
N ALA A 207 5.68 -12.34 -14.91
CA ALA A 207 6.20 -13.11 -13.78
C ALA A 207 7.02 -12.19 -12.86
N HIS A 208 6.66 -12.17 -11.57
CA HIS A 208 7.38 -11.45 -10.54
C HIS A 208 7.83 -12.40 -9.43
N MET A 209 9.12 -12.35 -9.12
CA MET A 209 9.67 -13.04 -7.97
C MET A 209 9.30 -12.31 -6.68
N LYS A 210 8.76 -13.05 -5.72
CA LYS A 210 8.21 -12.54 -4.45
C LYS A 210 8.76 -13.35 -3.28
N ILE A 211 8.68 -12.75 -2.09
CA ILE A 211 8.83 -13.42 -0.80
C ILE A 211 7.66 -12.98 0.09
N LEU A 212 7.15 -13.89 0.93
CA LEU A 212 6.13 -13.55 1.92
C LEU A 212 6.83 -13.16 3.23
N LEU A 213 6.73 -11.89 3.61
CA LEU A 213 7.26 -11.38 4.87
C LEU A 213 6.14 -11.24 5.91
N GLY A 214 6.47 -11.46 7.18
CA GLY A 214 5.54 -11.46 8.31
C GLY A 214 5.60 -12.75 9.15
N LYS A 215 4.72 -12.85 10.14
CA LYS A 215 4.51 -14.02 10.99
C LYS A 215 3.05 -14.45 10.97
#